data_AF-A0A9P5TV20-F1
#
_entry.id   AF-A0A9P5TV20-F1
#
_cell.length_a   1.000
_cell.length_b   1.000
_cell.length_c   1.000
_cell.angle_alpha   90.00
_cell.angle_beta   90.00
_cell.angle_gamma   90.00
#
_symmetry.space_group_name_H-M   'P 1'
#
loop_
_entity.id
_entity.type
_entity.pdbx_description
1 polymer ?
#
loop_
_entity_poly.entity_id
_entity_poly.type
_entity_poly.pdbx_seq_one_letter_code
_entity_poly.pdbx_strand_id
1 'polypeptide(L)'
;MTFLDRPAAPWGLQPACAKFPSTPSVKKDRVNAGNPRFGLVEGVAKGGAAFDIYREKALPKPCTTRGESTKMFHKRLPVIVRRCEQLSAETGCWLYLATAHPNSRSPFVHYTSQRLLQEPSFPLLDELHNTANKMFYVLKNTQHSTASSLATDLHNTNEKLAEAQLEANQLRAELERLSRLAKENRLTEDLLSRLPPPAT
;
A
#
# COMPACT_ATOMS: atom_id res chain seq x y z
N MET A 1 16.20 -17.25 -72.81
CA MET A 1 15.27 -16.94 -71.71
C MET A 1 15.22 -15.44 -71.57
N THR A 2 14.08 -14.86 -71.94
CA THR A 2 13.84 -13.43 -72.13
C THR A 2 13.67 -12.71 -70.79
N PHE A 3 14.46 -11.66 -70.60
CA PHE A 3 14.33 -10.70 -69.50
C PHE A 3 13.09 -9.83 -69.80
N LEU A 4 12.06 -9.95 -68.97
CA LEU A 4 10.86 -9.10 -69.06
C LEU A 4 11.15 -7.75 -68.39
N ASP A 5 11.23 -6.72 -69.23
CA ASP A 5 11.13 -5.31 -68.88
C ASP A 5 9.88 -5.04 -68.04
N ARG A 6 10.05 -4.41 -66.87
CA ARG A 6 8.96 -3.75 -66.14
C ARG A 6 9.01 -2.26 -66.41
N PRO A 7 7.90 -1.63 -66.83
CA PRO A 7 7.85 -0.18 -67.00
C PRO A 7 7.89 0.53 -65.64
N ALA A 8 8.69 1.59 -65.57
CA ALA A 8 8.76 2.50 -64.44
C ALA A 8 7.43 3.24 -64.25
N ALA A 9 6.87 3.19 -63.04
CA ALA A 9 5.70 3.97 -62.68
C ALA A 9 6.07 5.46 -62.55
N PRO A 10 5.26 6.40 -63.08
CA PRO A 10 5.53 7.84 -62.94
C PRO A 10 5.23 8.30 -61.51
N TRP A 11 6.26 8.80 -60.82
CA TRP A 11 6.11 9.50 -59.54
C TRP A 11 5.52 10.89 -59.79
N GLY A 12 4.20 11.01 -59.73
CA GLY A 12 3.50 12.28 -59.82
C GLY A 12 2.36 12.34 -58.82
N LEU A 13 2.33 13.43 -58.04
CA LEU A 13 1.30 13.85 -57.07
C LEU A 13 1.49 13.31 -55.64
N GLN A 14 2.34 14.01 -54.88
CA GLN A 14 2.18 14.08 -53.42
C GLN A 14 0.85 14.79 -53.13
N PRO A 15 -0.06 14.23 -52.32
CA PRO A 15 -1.17 14.99 -51.79
C PRO A 15 -0.60 16.07 -50.87
N ALA A 16 -0.99 17.33 -51.11
CA ALA A 16 -0.64 18.45 -50.26
C ALA A 16 -1.02 18.11 -48.81
N CYS A 17 -0.01 17.96 -47.96
CA CYS A 17 -0.18 17.70 -46.54
C CYS A 17 -0.91 18.91 -45.94
N ALA A 18 -2.23 18.80 -45.76
CA ALA A 18 -3.02 19.80 -45.06
C ALA A 18 -2.41 19.96 -43.66
N LYS A 19 -1.86 21.15 -43.38
CA LYS A 19 -1.32 21.50 -42.08
C LYS A 19 -2.50 21.52 -41.10
N PHE A 20 -2.69 20.44 -40.36
CA PHE A 20 -3.63 20.43 -39.24
C PHE A 20 -3.26 21.58 -38.30
N PRO A 21 -4.24 22.41 -37.86
CA PRO A 21 -3.96 23.44 -36.88
C PRO A 21 -3.41 22.78 -35.63
N SER A 22 -2.16 23.12 -35.29
CA SER A 22 -1.53 22.65 -34.06
C SER A 22 -2.36 23.15 -32.89
N THR A 23 -2.91 22.23 -32.10
CA THR A 23 -3.56 22.58 -30.83
C THR A 23 -2.58 23.40 -29.98
N PRO A 24 -3.04 24.47 -29.29
CA PRO A 24 -2.16 25.27 -28.46
C PRO A 24 -1.52 24.37 -27.40
N SER A 25 -0.19 24.26 -27.43
CA SER A 25 0.60 23.54 -26.44
C SER A 25 0.35 24.18 -25.08
N VAL A 26 -0.52 23.57 -24.28
CA VAL A 26 -0.68 23.93 -22.87
C VAL A 26 0.69 23.70 -22.21
N LYS A 27 1.36 24.80 -21.85
CA LYS A 27 2.61 24.75 -21.09
C LYS A 27 2.31 24.00 -19.79
N LYS A 28 2.82 22.78 -19.67
CA LYS A 28 2.69 22.02 -18.44
C LYS A 28 3.48 22.77 -17.37
N ASP A 29 2.81 23.18 -16.30
CA ASP A 29 3.47 23.72 -15.12
C ASP A 29 4.54 22.75 -14.65
N ARG A 30 5.80 23.17 -14.74
CA ARG A 30 6.94 22.38 -14.32
C ARG A 30 7.05 22.47 -12.81
N VAL A 31 7.10 21.31 -12.15
CA VAL A 31 7.34 21.24 -10.70
C VAL A 31 8.71 21.85 -10.41
N ASN A 32 8.74 22.81 -9.48
CA ASN A 32 9.95 23.50 -9.06
C ASN A 32 9.85 23.85 -7.56
N ALA A 33 10.90 24.49 -7.02
CA ALA A 33 10.95 24.91 -5.62
C ALA A 33 9.82 25.85 -5.20
N GLY A 34 9.38 26.74 -6.10
CA GLY A 34 8.29 27.68 -5.83
C GLY A 34 6.89 27.06 -5.93
N ASN A 35 6.76 25.91 -6.60
CA ASN A 35 5.49 25.21 -6.81
C ASN A 35 5.68 23.69 -6.71
N PRO A 36 5.87 23.16 -5.48
CA PRO A 36 5.99 21.73 -5.23
C PRO A 36 4.61 21.05 -5.30
N ARG A 37 4.00 21.01 -6.49
CA ARG A 37 2.61 20.56 -6.71
C ARG A 37 2.24 19.23 -6.04
N PHE A 38 3.17 18.30 -5.94
CA PHE A 38 2.96 16.97 -5.34
C PHE A 38 3.76 16.74 -4.06
N GLY A 39 4.33 17.81 -3.50
CA GLY A 39 5.19 17.78 -2.31
C GLY A 39 6.61 17.28 -2.59
N LEU A 40 7.34 17.05 -1.50
CA LEU A 40 8.73 16.60 -1.47
C LEU A 40 8.83 15.09 -1.26
N VAL A 41 9.90 14.46 -1.72
CA VAL A 41 10.23 13.07 -1.37
C VAL A 41 10.76 13.05 0.06
N GLU A 42 10.04 12.36 0.93
CA GLU A 42 10.38 12.23 2.35
C GLU A 42 11.54 11.25 2.55
N GLY A 43 12.32 11.46 3.61
CA GLY A 43 13.42 10.57 4.01
C GLY A 43 14.70 10.70 3.16
N VAL A 44 14.76 11.69 2.26
CA VAL A 44 15.96 11.97 1.47
C VAL A 44 16.86 12.94 2.23
N ALA A 45 18.13 12.56 2.38
CA ALA A 45 19.16 13.38 3.00
C ALA A 45 20.46 13.32 2.20
N LYS A 46 21.26 14.38 2.30
CA LYS A 46 22.63 14.46 1.77
C LYS A 46 23.59 14.57 2.94
N GLY A 47 24.17 13.43 3.34
CA GLY A 47 24.89 13.34 4.61
C GLY A 47 23.93 13.55 5.78
N GLY A 48 24.28 14.45 6.69
CA GLY A 48 23.40 14.85 7.81
C GLY A 48 22.39 15.95 7.49
N ALA A 49 22.42 16.52 6.27
CA ALA A 49 21.55 17.63 5.89
C ALA A 49 20.32 17.14 5.10
N ALA A 50 19.20 17.85 5.25
CA ALA A 50 18.02 17.63 4.43
C ALA A 50 18.33 17.84 2.94
N PHE A 51 17.77 16.99 2.07
CA PHE A 51 17.92 17.12 0.63
C PHE A 51 16.57 17.05 -0.07
N ASP A 52 16.08 18.20 -0.51
CA ASP A 52 14.74 18.35 -1.05
C ASP A 52 14.67 17.89 -2.52
N ILE A 53 13.95 16.80 -2.75
CA ILE A 53 13.62 16.32 -4.09
C ILE A 53 12.12 16.52 -4.32
N TYR A 54 11.77 17.23 -5.38
CA TYR A 54 10.37 17.50 -5.73
C TYR A 54 9.75 16.32 -6.48
N ARG A 55 8.50 15.98 -6.14
CA ARG A 55 7.76 14.92 -6.84
C ARG A 55 7.16 15.46 -8.13
N GLU A 56 7.44 14.80 -9.26
CA GLU A 56 6.81 15.13 -10.55
C GLU A 56 5.36 14.63 -10.66
N LYS A 57 4.98 13.64 -9.86
CA LYS A 57 3.66 12.98 -9.86
C LYS A 57 3.21 12.71 -8.44
N ALA A 58 1.89 12.68 -8.24
CA ALA A 58 1.30 12.24 -6.98
C ALA A 58 1.74 10.82 -6.61
N LEU A 59 1.90 10.55 -5.32
CA LEU A 59 2.20 9.22 -4.84
C LEU A 59 1.07 8.25 -5.21
N PRO A 60 1.41 7.04 -5.70
CA PRO A 60 0.41 5.99 -5.86
C PRO A 60 -0.22 5.66 -4.51
N LYS A 61 -1.53 5.35 -4.53
CA LYS A 61 -2.21 4.85 -3.33
C LYS A 61 -1.57 3.53 -2.87
N PRO A 62 -1.42 3.30 -1.55
CA PRO A 62 -0.98 2.00 -1.03
C PRO A 62 -1.87 0.87 -1.53
N CYS A 63 -1.28 -0.31 -1.79
CA CYS A 63 -2.04 -1.48 -2.19
C CYS A 63 -2.92 -1.96 -1.02
N THR A 64 -4.20 -2.23 -1.29
CA THR A 64 -5.15 -2.72 -0.29
C THR A 64 -4.83 -4.15 0.13
N THR A 65 -4.42 -5.00 -0.82
CA THR A 65 -4.16 -6.41 -0.56
C THR A 65 -2.68 -6.73 -0.49
N ARG A 66 -2.32 -7.66 0.40
CA ARG A 66 -0.96 -8.20 0.55
C ARG A 66 -0.40 -8.78 -0.76
N GLY A 67 -1.25 -9.48 -1.51
CA GLY A 67 -0.88 -10.14 -2.76
C GLY A 67 -0.50 -9.13 -3.84
N GLU A 68 -1.29 -8.07 -4.01
CA GLU A 68 -1.00 -7.01 -4.99
C GLU A 68 0.29 -6.26 -4.63
N SER A 69 0.49 -5.93 -3.36
CA SER A 69 1.69 -5.22 -2.91
C SER A 69 2.97 -6.00 -3.24
N THR A 70 2.96 -7.32 -2.97
CA THR A 70 4.09 -8.20 -3.28
C THR A 70 4.33 -8.30 -4.79
N LYS A 71 3.27 -8.51 -5.59
CA LYS A 71 3.36 -8.55 -7.06
C LYS A 71 3.91 -7.25 -7.63
N MET A 72 3.43 -6.11 -7.13
CA MET A 72 3.87 -4.79 -7.54
C MET A 72 5.33 -4.53 -7.18
N PHE A 73 5.77 -4.97 -6.00
CA PHE A 73 7.16 -4.89 -5.59
C PHE A 73 8.07 -5.65 -6.56
N HIS A 74 7.78 -6.92 -6.83
CA HIS A 74 8.58 -7.73 -7.76
C HIS A 74 8.54 -7.20 -9.20
N LYS A 75 7.43 -6.58 -9.62
CA LYS A 75 7.32 -5.94 -10.95
C LYS A 75 8.17 -4.66 -11.05
N ARG A 76 8.20 -3.83 -10.01
CA ARG A 76 8.86 -2.51 -10.04
C ARG A 76 10.35 -2.57 -9.68
N LEU A 77 10.74 -3.49 -8.80
CA LEU A 77 12.11 -3.59 -8.31
C LEU A 77 13.15 -3.74 -9.44
N PRO A 78 12.97 -4.60 -10.46
CA PRO A 78 13.92 -4.70 -11.58
C PRO A 78 14.04 -3.42 -12.41
N VAL A 79 13.02 -2.55 -12.42
CA VAL A 79 13.09 -1.25 -13.09
C VAL A 79 13.99 -0.30 -12.30
N ILE A 80 13.91 -0.33 -10.97
CA ILE A 80 14.76 0.50 -10.10
C ILE A 80 16.21 0.02 -10.20
N VAL A 81 16.46 -1.29 -10.07
CA VAL A 81 17.82 -1.86 -10.15
C VAL A 81 18.48 -1.51 -11.47
N ARG A 82 17.79 -1.64 -12.61
CA ARG A 82 18.33 -1.24 -13.93
C ARG A 82 18.66 0.24 -14.03
N ARG A 83 17.86 1.13 -13.41
CA ARG A 83 18.17 2.57 -13.37
C ARG A 83 19.37 2.88 -12.49
N CYS A 84 19.49 2.20 -11.36
CA CYS A 84 20.67 2.30 -10.49
C CYS A 84 21.94 1.83 -11.23
N GLU A 85 21.84 0.74 -11.97
CA GLU A 85 22.92 0.23 -12.82
C GLU A 85 23.33 1.26 -13.88
N GLN A 86 22.39 1.75 -14.68
CA GLN A 86 22.63 2.79 -15.68
C GLN A 86 23.27 4.04 -15.08
N LEU A 87 22.69 4.56 -13.99
CA LEU A 87 23.23 5.74 -13.31
C LEU A 87 24.67 5.52 -12.85
N SER A 88 24.97 4.37 -12.26
CA SER A 88 26.31 4.07 -11.77
C SER A 88 27.32 3.84 -12.90
N ALA A 89 26.89 3.27 -14.03
CA ALA A 89 27.73 3.08 -15.20
C ALA A 89 28.04 4.41 -15.90
N GLU A 90 27.04 5.28 -16.05
CA GLU A 90 27.19 6.59 -16.70
C GLU A 90 28.01 7.57 -15.88
N THR A 91 27.84 7.58 -14.56
CA THR A 91 28.47 8.57 -13.67
C THR A 91 29.70 8.06 -12.95
N GLY A 92 29.94 6.74 -12.94
CA GLY A 92 30.99 6.11 -12.16
C GLY A 92 30.78 6.20 -10.64
N CYS A 93 29.56 6.47 -10.18
CA CYS A 93 29.29 6.68 -8.75
C CYS A 93 29.34 5.38 -7.93
N TRP A 94 29.74 5.51 -6.66
CA TRP A 94 29.55 4.44 -5.67
C TRP A 94 28.08 4.42 -5.25
N LEU A 95 27.43 3.28 -5.44
CA LEU A 95 26.00 3.13 -5.18
C LEU A 95 25.73 1.78 -4.53
N TYR A 96 24.96 1.81 -3.44
CA TYR A 96 24.43 0.63 -2.77
C TYR A 96 22.92 0.81 -2.58
N LEU A 97 22.15 -0.16 -3.05
CA LEU A 97 20.70 -0.22 -2.89
C LEU A 97 20.35 -1.51 -2.17
N ALA A 98 19.56 -1.44 -1.10
CA ALA A 98 19.03 -2.62 -0.42
C ALA A 98 17.53 -2.44 -0.18
N THR A 99 16.75 -3.46 -0.52
CA THR A 99 15.29 -3.41 -0.41
C THR A 99 14.73 -4.75 0.04
N ALA A 100 13.76 -4.73 0.94
CA ALA A 100 13.00 -5.91 1.33
C ALA A 100 11.51 -5.56 1.34
N HIS A 101 10.70 -6.49 0.85
CA HIS A 101 9.26 -6.39 1.02
C HIS A 101 8.85 -7.14 2.30
N PRO A 102 8.06 -6.52 3.21
CA PRO A 102 7.66 -7.12 4.49
C PRO A 102 7.03 -8.50 4.33
N ASN A 103 6.19 -8.65 3.31
CA ASN A 103 5.43 -9.87 3.09
C ASN A 103 6.13 -10.90 2.20
N SER A 104 7.31 -10.59 1.67
CA SER A 104 8.07 -11.51 0.81
C SER A 104 8.85 -12.51 1.66
N ARG A 105 8.73 -13.79 1.30
CA ARG A 105 9.50 -14.90 1.90
C ARG A 105 10.96 -14.89 1.50
N SER A 106 11.28 -14.20 0.40
CA SER A 106 12.65 -14.10 -0.10
C SER A 106 13.52 -13.22 0.81
N PRO A 107 14.85 -13.45 0.82
CA PRO A 107 15.80 -12.51 1.41
C PRO A 107 15.67 -11.13 0.75
N PHE A 108 16.25 -10.12 1.38
CA PHE A 108 16.29 -8.79 0.78
C PHE A 108 17.08 -8.82 -0.53
N VAL A 109 16.69 -7.97 -1.46
CA VAL A 109 17.38 -7.80 -2.73
C VAL A 109 18.27 -6.58 -2.62
N HIS A 110 19.49 -6.70 -3.10
CA HIS A 110 20.44 -5.59 -3.11
C HIS A 110 21.10 -5.45 -4.48
N TYR A 111 21.63 -4.27 -4.72
CA TYR A 111 22.46 -3.93 -5.86
C TYR A 111 23.65 -3.11 -5.36
N THR A 112 24.83 -3.47 -5.83
CA THR A 112 26.08 -2.77 -5.54
C THR A 112 26.69 -2.37 -6.88
N SER A 113 27.08 -1.10 -7.05
CA SER A 113 27.68 -0.66 -8.30
C SER A 113 29.02 -1.33 -8.56
N GLN A 114 29.34 -1.54 -9.85
CA GLN A 114 30.61 -2.17 -10.25
C GLN A 114 31.82 -1.41 -9.70
N ARG A 115 31.75 -0.07 -9.67
CA ARG A 115 32.80 0.76 -9.09
C ARG A 115 33.03 0.43 -7.62
N LEU A 116 31.96 0.26 -6.84
CA LEU A 116 32.05 -0.06 -5.42
C LEU A 116 32.55 -1.50 -5.18
N LEU A 117 32.21 -2.44 -6.07
CA LEU A 117 32.73 -3.82 -6.02
C LEU A 117 34.22 -3.94 -6.36
N GLN A 118 34.81 -2.92 -6.99
CA GLN A 118 36.24 -2.91 -7.32
C GLN A 118 37.10 -2.28 -6.21
N GLU A 119 36.47 -1.63 -5.24
CA GLU A 119 37.19 -1.02 -4.12
C GLU A 119 37.76 -2.10 -3.19
N PRO A 120 38.98 -1.94 -2.66
CA PRO A 120 39.63 -2.92 -1.78
C PRO A 120 38.93 -3.08 -0.42
N SER A 121 37.96 -2.22 -0.10
CA SER A 121 37.19 -2.20 1.16
C SER A 121 36.05 -3.24 1.20
N PHE A 122 36.28 -4.44 0.66
CA PHE A 122 35.32 -5.56 0.70
C PHE A 122 34.76 -5.87 2.11
N PRO A 123 35.57 -5.89 3.19
CA PRO A 123 35.04 -6.22 4.52
C PRO A 123 33.96 -5.24 5.02
N LEU A 124 34.10 -3.95 4.67
CA LEU A 124 33.12 -2.93 5.04
C LEU A 124 31.81 -3.10 4.25
N LEU A 125 31.91 -3.50 2.99
CA LEU A 125 30.73 -3.82 2.17
C LEU A 125 29.98 -5.04 2.72
N ASP A 126 30.71 -6.07 3.17
CA ASP A 126 30.12 -7.24 3.84
C ASP A 126 29.45 -6.86 5.16
N GLU A 127 30.07 -5.97 5.95
CA GLU A 127 29.47 -5.46 7.19
C GLU A 127 28.18 -4.67 6.90
N LEU A 128 28.18 -3.81 5.87
CA LEU A 128 26.99 -3.09 5.42
C LEU A 128 25.89 -4.06 4.98
N HIS A 129 26.23 -5.09 4.22
CA HIS A 129 25.30 -6.12 3.76
C HIS A 129 24.69 -6.89 4.95
N ASN A 130 25.52 -7.31 5.90
CA ASN A 130 25.10 -8.00 7.11
C ASN A 130 24.22 -7.12 8.00
N THR A 131 24.56 -5.83 8.12
CA THR A 131 23.77 -4.86 8.88
C THR A 131 22.41 -4.64 8.24
N ALA A 132 22.35 -4.48 6.91
CA ALA A 132 21.09 -4.40 6.19
C ALA A 132 20.24 -5.67 6.37
N ASN A 133 20.86 -6.85 6.31
CA ASN A 133 20.17 -8.12 6.55
C ASN A 133 19.53 -8.18 7.94
N LYS A 134 20.31 -7.86 8.99
CA LYS A 134 19.85 -7.82 10.38
C LYS A 134 18.70 -6.84 10.54
N MET A 135 18.81 -5.64 9.97
CA MET A 135 17.76 -4.62 10.00
C MET A 135 16.45 -5.14 9.39
N PHE A 136 16.49 -5.70 8.18
CA PHE A 136 15.28 -6.21 7.52
C PHE A 136 14.70 -7.42 8.24
N TYR A 137 15.54 -8.29 8.81
CA TYR A 137 15.10 -9.42 9.62
C TYR A 137 14.33 -8.95 10.86
N VAL A 138 14.88 -8.00 11.62
CA VAL A 138 14.21 -7.42 12.79
C VAL A 138 12.88 -6.78 12.40
N LEU A 139 12.85 -5.97 11.33
CA LEU A 139 11.63 -5.31 10.87
C LEU A 139 10.52 -6.31 10.49
N LYS A 140 10.87 -7.39 9.77
CA LYS A 140 9.91 -8.45 9.41
C LYS A 140 9.39 -9.16 10.66
N ASN A 141 10.27 -9.52 11.59
CA ASN A 141 9.88 -10.21 12.80
C ASN A 141 8.97 -9.36 13.69
N THR A 142 9.32 -8.08 13.88
CA THR A 142 8.48 -7.14 14.64
C THR A 142 7.09 -7.05 14.03
N GLN A 143 7.01 -6.92 12.70
CA GLN A 143 5.72 -6.88 12.02
C GLN A 143 4.91 -8.17 12.20
N HIS A 144 5.55 -9.35 12.09
CA HIS A 144 4.89 -10.63 12.33
C HIS A 144 4.40 -10.75 13.77
N SER A 145 5.19 -10.33 14.75
CA SER A 145 4.82 -10.31 16.17
C SER A 145 3.63 -9.40 16.42
N THR A 146 3.63 -8.18 15.86
CA THR A 146 2.51 -7.24 16.01
C THR A 146 1.23 -7.78 15.38
N ALA A 147 1.32 -8.40 14.19
CA ALA A 147 0.16 -9.01 13.54
C ALA A 147 -0.42 -10.17 14.37
N SER A 148 0.44 -10.98 15.00
CA SER A 148 0.01 -12.06 15.88
C SER A 148 -0.66 -11.56 17.15
N SER A 149 -0.12 -10.51 17.77
CA SER A 149 -0.73 -9.85 18.94
C SER A 149 -2.11 -9.33 18.59
N LEU A 150 -2.22 -8.57 17.49
CA LEU A 150 -3.50 -8.03 17.01
C LEU A 150 -4.53 -9.13 16.73
N ALA A 151 -4.12 -10.26 16.16
CA ALA A 151 -5.02 -11.39 15.91
C ALA A 151 -5.56 -12.00 17.22
N THR A 152 -4.71 -12.10 18.24
CA THR A 152 -5.08 -12.59 19.57
C THR A 152 -6.03 -11.62 20.26
N ASP A 153 -5.74 -10.31 20.19
CA ASP A 153 -6.59 -9.28 20.76
C ASP A 153 -7.97 -9.27 20.10
N LEU A 154 -8.03 -9.36 18.76
CA LEU A 154 -9.28 -9.46 18.02
C LEU A 154 -10.10 -10.68 18.44
N HIS A 155 -9.46 -11.84 18.59
CA HIS A 155 -10.12 -13.05 19.06
C HIS A 155 -10.74 -12.85 20.45
N ASN A 156 -9.94 -12.36 21.42
CA ASN A 156 -10.41 -12.10 22.79
C ASN A 156 -11.54 -11.07 22.83
N THR A 157 -11.47 -10.02 22.01
CA THR A 157 -12.55 -9.00 21.94
C THR A 157 -13.83 -9.56 21.33
N ASN A 158 -13.73 -10.45 20.33
CA ASN A 158 -14.88 -11.09 19.72
C ASN A 158 -15.56 -12.06 20.69
N GLU A 159 -14.80 -12.80 21.50
CA GLU A 159 -15.34 -13.68 22.54
C GLU A 159 -16.11 -12.86 23.59
N LYS A 160 -15.49 -11.80 24.13
CA LYS A 160 -16.16 -10.90 25.07
C LYS A 160 -17.41 -10.25 24.49
N LEU A 161 -17.38 -9.88 23.20
CA LEU A 161 -18.54 -9.34 22.51
C LEU A 161 -19.65 -10.40 22.41
N ALA A 162 -19.31 -11.65 22.09
CA ALA A 162 -20.27 -12.74 22.04
C ALA A 162 -20.90 -13.03 23.40
N GLU A 163 -20.10 -13.02 24.48
CA GLU A 163 -20.58 -13.16 25.86
C GLU A 163 -21.51 -12.01 26.25
N ALA A 164 -21.09 -10.76 26.06
CA ALA A 164 -21.91 -9.58 26.35
C ALA A 164 -23.20 -9.56 25.52
N GLN A 165 -23.16 -10.04 24.28
CA GLN A 165 -24.35 -10.15 23.43
C GLN A 165 -25.30 -11.23 23.95
N LEU A 166 -24.77 -12.37 24.44
CA LEU A 166 -25.56 -13.42 25.06
C LEU A 166 -26.24 -12.91 26.33
N GLU A 167 -25.50 -12.23 27.21
CA GLU A 167 -26.05 -11.63 28.44
C GLU A 167 -27.12 -10.57 28.12
N ALA A 168 -26.86 -9.69 27.15
CA ALA A 168 -27.82 -8.68 26.72
C ALA A 168 -29.12 -9.32 26.19
N ASN A 169 -29.01 -10.42 25.46
CA ASN A 169 -30.17 -11.16 24.96
C ASN A 169 -30.94 -11.84 26.10
N GLN A 170 -30.25 -12.42 27.08
CA GLN A 170 -30.87 -13.02 28.27
C GLN A 170 -31.61 -11.96 29.10
N LEU A 171 -30.98 -10.82 29.36
CA LEU A 171 -31.60 -9.71 30.09
C LEU A 171 -32.81 -9.15 29.34
N ARG A 172 -32.76 -9.04 28.01
CA ARG A 172 -33.92 -8.64 27.19
C ARG A 172 -35.07 -9.64 27.31
N ALA A 173 -34.78 -10.93 27.24
CA ALA A 173 -35.80 -11.98 27.37
C ALA A 173 -36.45 -11.95 28.78
N GLU A 174 -35.65 -11.74 29.83
CA GLU A 174 -36.17 -11.66 31.20
C GLU A 174 -37.00 -10.38 31.42
N LEU A 175 -36.57 -9.24 30.88
CA LEU A 175 -37.38 -8.01 30.89
C LEU A 175 -38.71 -8.20 30.18
N GLU A 176 -38.72 -8.87 29.02
CA GLU A 176 -39.96 -9.19 28.32
C GLU A 176 -40.87 -10.09 29.17
N ARG A 177 -40.31 -11.12 29.81
CA ARG A 177 -41.05 -12.03 30.70
C ARG A 177 -41.69 -11.27 31.87
N LEU A 178 -40.90 -10.47 32.60
CA LEU A 178 -41.41 -9.67 33.73
C LEU A 178 -42.46 -8.66 33.27
N SER A 179 -42.29 -8.06 32.10
CA SER A 179 -43.29 -7.13 31.54
C SER A 179 -44.64 -7.79 31.24
N ARG A 180 -44.65 -9.08 30.87
CA ARG A 180 -45.88 -9.85 30.66
C ARG A 180 -46.58 -10.14 31.98
N LEU A 181 -45.85 -10.65 32.98
CA LEU A 181 -46.38 -10.91 34.32
C LEU A 181 -46.95 -9.65 34.97
N ALA A 182 -46.27 -8.51 34.82
CA ALA A 182 -46.76 -7.23 35.34
C ALA A 182 -48.09 -6.79 34.68
N LYS A 183 -48.29 -7.09 33.39
CA LYS A 183 -49.57 -6.83 32.71
C LYS A 183 -50.68 -7.75 33.20
N GLU A 184 -50.39 -9.03 33.39
CA GLU A 184 -51.34 -10.01 33.94
C GLU A 184 -51.77 -9.63 35.35
N ASN A 185 -50.82 -9.28 36.23
CA ASN A 185 -51.14 -8.84 37.59
C ASN A 185 -52.03 -7.59 37.61
N ARG A 186 -51.78 -6.59 36.75
CA ARG A 186 -52.65 -5.41 36.62
C ARG A 186 -54.07 -5.77 36.19
N LEU A 187 -54.23 -6.73 35.27
CA LEU A 187 -55.56 -7.21 34.85
C LEU A 187 -56.27 -7.92 36.00
N THR A 188 -55.57 -8.73 36.79
CA THR A 188 -56.17 -9.40 37.96
C THR A 188 -56.57 -8.41 39.05
N GLU A 189 -55.78 -7.37 39.30
CA GLU A 189 -56.15 -6.31 40.24
C GLU A 189 -57.39 -5.53 39.77
N ASP A 190 -57.50 -5.21 38.48
CA ASP A 190 -58.68 -4.54 37.90
C ASP A 190 -59.94 -5.43 37.92
N LEU A 191 -59.78 -6.75 37.88
CA LEU A 191 -60.90 -7.69 38.03
C LEU A 191 -61.34 -7.82 39.49
N LEU A 192 -60.39 -7.86 40.43
CA LEU A 192 -60.66 -7.93 41.86
C LEU A 192 -61.35 -6.66 42.38
N SER A 193 -60.99 -5.48 41.86
CA SER A 193 -61.61 -4.21 42.24
C SER A 193 -63.08 -4.07 41.76
N ARG A 194 -63.52 -4.91 40.81
CA ARG A 194 -64.88 -4.95 40.27
C ARG A 194 -65.80 -5.96 40.96
N LEU A 195 -65.27 -6.79 41.87
CA LEU A 195 -66.09 -7.75 42.60
C LEU A 195 -66.90 -7.03 43.71
N PRO A 196 -68.20 -7.31 43.85
CA PRO A 196 -69.01 -6.74 44.91
C PRO A 196 -68.54 -7.24 46.29
N PRO A 197 -68.59 -6.40 47.33
CA PRO A 197 -68.16 -6.80 48.67
C PRO A 197 -69.02 -7.97 49.18
N PRO A 198 -68.42 -8.90 49.97
CA PRO A 198 -69.14 -10.07 50.46
C PRO A 198 -70.33 -9.64 51.31
N ALA A 199 -71.51 -10.19 51.02
CA ALA A 199 -72.74 -9.93 51.76
C ALA A 199 -72.60 -10.47 53.19
N THR A 200 -72.51 -9.54 54.14
CA THR A 200 -72.65 -9.77 55.60
C THR A 200 -74.11 -9.87 56.02
#